data_AF-A0A3C0GK69-F1
#
_entry.id   AF-A0A3C0GK69-F1
#
_cell.length_a   1.000
_cell.length_b   1.000
_cell.length_c   1.000
_cell.angle_alpha   90.00
_cell.angle_beta   90.00
_cell.angle_gamma   90.00
#
_symmetry.space_group_name_H-M   'P 1'
#
loop_
_entity.id
_entity.type
_entity.pdbx_description
1 polymer ?
#
loop_
_entity_poly.entity_id
_entity_poly.type
_entity_poly.pdbx_seq_one_letter_code
_entity_poly.pdbx_strand_id
1 'polypeptide(L)'
;AIWYTATQKKNNQKTYRWNNQNYLDIYTHAIDKEHLGDSISISLSNTINTKLHEGSFTVTPDGKTMYFTRNNYKNGKRKTDDEKVSNLKIYSAQLLDGEWKNITELPFNSDDFSNEHPAINKEGSKLYFSSDRPGGYGSFDILVVNLQDDNSFSTPVNLGSIINTDKKEQFPFIASDGTLYFSSNGHPGFGLLDVFVSTNEKGIFQKPDNLGLPVNSGYDDFAYVLNSDGNSGYFASNRPTGKGSDDIYSFKETKELKIADCQQFITGIITDRTTLQPLMDVTVDLLDSENQIIESRITAEDGAFKFNIDCEAMYTVKASKAEYEGNSKNIRSSKKRNAEHDASMDLYSVHEKQKAAALALQKKQEAEKLRAEQLAIKKLEDEKKAQLMAEKQAKEEAERLEQERIIEKAKTEKALVKKIEDAIKTEEALVKETDRTIIKTEEIHFDYSLWYLRRESRERLQTVIEVMKENPGIIIEIGTHTDIRGNSTYNKDLSQKRADSARDYLVKNGIASARIVSKGYGESKPIVVCATESACSEEDHEWNRRCEFVVIGWDYTQ
;
A
#
# COMPACT_ATOMS: atom_id res chain seq x y z
N ALA A 1 -25.09 59.95 26.88
CA ALA A 1 -24.42 59.88 28.19
C ALA A 1 -24.48 58.43 28.66
N ILE A 2 -23.45 57.95 29.35
CA ILE A 2 -23.47 56.63 30.01
C ILE A 2 -24.20 56.83 31.32
N TRP A 3 -25.25 56.05 31.57
CA TRP A 3 -25.90 56.01 32.87
C TRP A 3 -25.57 54.68 33.51
N TYR A 4 -25.30 54.69 34.81
CA TYR A 4 -24.87 53.49 35.51
C TYR A 4 -25.18 53.59 37.00
N THR A 5 -25.17 52.45 37.68
CA THR A 5 -25.32 52.37 39.13
C THR A 5 -23.95 52.19 39.78
N ALA A 6 -23.66 52.95 40.82
CA ALA A 6 -22.41 52.79 41.58
C ALA A 6 -22.60 53.17 43.05
N THR A 7 -21.61 52.81 43.88
CA THR A 7 -21.61 53.17 45.30
C THR A 7 -21.58 54.68 45.50
N GLN A 8 -22.36 55.15 46.47
CA GLN A 8 -22.45 56.57 46.80
C GLN A 8 -21.08 57.15 47.18
N LYS A 9 -20.72 58.31 46.61
CA LYS A 9 -19.46 59.02 46.89
C LYS A 9 -19.47 59.90 48.15
N LYS A 10 -20.61 60.01 48.85
CA LYS A 10 -20.78 60.94 49.98
C LYS A 10 -20.18 60.38 51.28
N ASN A 11 -19.23 61.10 51.87
CA ASN A 11 -18.67 60.79 53.19
C ASN A 11 -19.73 60.99 54.31
N ASN A 12 -19.67 60.15 55.37
CA ASN A 12 -20.57 60.15 56.55
C ASN A 12 -22.01 59.64 56.35
N GLN A 13 -22.27 58.82 55.33
CA GLN A 13 -23.55 58.10 55.22
C GLN A 13 -23.52 56.74 55.92
N LYS A 14 -24.72 56.23 56.26
CA LYS A 14 -24.87 54.90 56.84
C LYS A 14 -24.44 53.85 55.81
N THR A 15 -23.47 53.01 56.14
CA THR A 15 -23.07 51.89 55.28
C THR A 15 -24.16 50.81 55.26
N TYR A 16 -24.28 50.14 54.12
CA TYR A 16 -25.09 48.96 53.97
C TYR A 16 -24.47 47.80 54.74
N ARG A 17 -25.21 47.25 55.70
CA ARG A 17 -24.67 46.31 56.68
C ARG A 17 -24.23 44.97 56.09
N TRP A 18 -24.76 44.58 54.94
CA TRP A 18 -24.51 43.27 54.34
C TRP A 18 -23.07 43.14 53.80
N ASN A 19 -22.59 44.18 53.10
CA ASN A 19 -21.27 44.18 52.47
C ASN A 19 -20.35 45.32 52.99
N ASN A 20 -20.82 46.09 53.97
CA ASN A 20 -20.11 47.24 54.55
C ASN A 20 -19.70 48.33 53.54
N GLN A 21 -20.41 48.40 52.39
CA GLN A 21 -20.22 49.45 51.39
C GLN A 21 -21.30 50.52 51.51
N ASN A 22 -21.16 51.63 50.80
CA ASN A 22 -22.23 52.62 50.70
C ASN A 22 -23.40 52.08 49.87
N TYR A 23 -24.59 52.66 50.05
CA TYR A 23 -25.73 52.39 49.18
C TYR A 23 -25.42 52.77 47.73
N LEU A 24 -26.20 52.22 46.81
CA LEU A 24 -26.04 52.41 45.38
C LEU A 24 -26.93 53.56 44.91
N ASP A 25 -26.38 54.42 44.06
CA ASP A 25 -27.07 55.54 43.40
C ASP A 25 -26.91 55.40 41.89
N ILE A 26 -27.84 56.01 41.13
CA ILE A 26 -27.71 56.13 39.68
C ILE A 26 -26.94 57.40 39.34
N TYR A 27 -25.92 57.26 38.49
CA TYR A 27 -25.05 58.31 37.99
C TYR A 27 -25.14 58.43 36.47
N THR A 28 -24.75 59.60 35.97
CA THR A 28 -24.55 59.87 34.55
C THR A 28 -23.15 60.39 34.26
N HIS A 29 -22.62 60.03 33.11
CA HIS A 29 -21.30 60.42 32.62
C HIS A 29 -21.34 60.73 31.12
N ALA A 30 -20.57 61.71 30.68
CA ALA A 30 -20.54 62.09 29.27
C ALA A 30 -19.71 61.06 28.46
N ILE A 31 -20.28 60.50 27.39
CA ILE A 31 -19.64 59.42 26.59
C ILE A 31 -18.31 59.90 25.98
N ASP A 32 -18.25 61.16 25.52
CA ASP A 32 -17.04 61.79 24.97
C ASP A 32 -15.91 61.99 26.00
N LYS A 33 -16.21 61.78 27.29
CA LYS A 33 -15.28 61.95 28.41
C LYS A 33 -15.06 60.65 29.20
N GLU A 34 -15.31 59.50 28.60
CA GLU A 34 -15.10 58.19 29.23
C GLU A 34 -13.69 58.04 29.83
N HIS A 35 -12.66 58.54 29.12
CA HIS A 35 -11.26 58.52 29.56
C HIS A 35 -10.96 59.26 30.87
N LEU A 36 -11.84 60.17 31.32
CA LEU A 36 -11.70 60.88 32.59
C LEU A 36 -12.17 60.05 33.81
N GLY A 37 -12.79 58.90 33.56
CA GLY A 37 -13.30 57.99 34.58
C GLY A 37 -14.28 58.64 35.55
N ASP A 38 -14.51 58.01 36.70
CA ASP A 38 -15.58 58.39 37.63
C ASP A 38 -15.45 59.78 38.25
N SER A 39 -14.32 60.46 38.07
CA SER A 39 -14.03 61.76 38.70
C SER A 39 -15.02 62.86 38.34
N ILE A 40 -15.67 62.77 37.17
CA ILE A 40 -16.60 63.78 36.67
C ILE A 40 -18.06 63.30 36.64
N SER A 41 -18.36 62.11 37.18
CA SER A 41 -19.72 61.56 37.11
C SER A 41 -20.66 62.30 38.04
N ILE A 42 -21.88 62.54 37.55
CA ILE A 42 -22.89 63.37 38.20
C ILE A 42 -24.02 62.47 38.70
N SER A 43 -24.49 62.69 39.92
CA SER A 43 -25.69 62.04 40.44
C SER A 43 -26.88 62.35 39.54
N LEU A 44 -27.60 61.33 39.07
CA LEU A 44 -28.63 61.50 38.04
C LEU A 44 -29.76 62.44 38.48
N SER A 45 -30.29 62.23 39.68
CA SER A 45 -31.30 63.11 40.28
C SER A 45 -31.41 62.89 41.79
N ASN A 46 -31.59 63.97 42.54
CA ASN A 46 -31.88 63.92 43.98
C ASN A 46 -33.31 63.43 44.29
N THR A 47 -34.19 63.34 43.28
CA THR A 47 -35.54 62.77 43.42
C THR A 47 -35.57 61.26 43.15
N ILE A 48 -34.59 60.77 42.37
CA ILE A 48 -34.40 59.35 42.08
C ILE A 48 -33.52 58.70 43.14
N ASN A 49 -32.37 59.30 43.47
CA ASN A 49 -31.47 58.72 44.44
C ASN A 49 -31.99 58.99 45.87
N THR A 50 -32.12 57.94 46.67
CA THR A 50 -32.63 58.00 48.04
C THR A 50 -31.54 57.65 49.06
N LYS A 51 -31.94 57.24 50.27
CA LYS A 51 -31.01 56.74 51.31
C LYS A 51 -30.83 55.22 51.23
N LEU A 52 -31.50 54.55 50.29
CA LEU A 52 -31.44 53.11 50.05
C LEU A 52 -30.83 52.85 48.67
N HIS A 53 -30.80 51.59 48.21
CA HIS A 53 -30.27 51.28 46.88
C HIS A 53 -31.27 51.67 45.80
N GLU A 54 -30.78 52.42 44.82
CA GLU A 54 -31.29 52.46 43.47
C GLU A 54 -30.39 51.62 42.56
N GLY A 55 -30.99 50.94 41.59
CA GLY A 55 -30.29 50.02 40.70
C GLY A 55 -30.64 50.22 39.24
N SER A 56 -30.47 49.14 38.48
CA SER A 56 -30.84 48.99 37.07
C SER A 56 -32.10 49.76 36.67
N PHE A 57 -32.03 50.37 35.49
CA PHE A 57 -33.09 51.22 34.96
C PHE A 57 -33.17 51.07 33.44
N THR A 58 -34.28 51.55 32.88
CA THR A 58 -34.50 51.70 31.45
C THR A 58 -35.31 52.97 31.19
N VAL A 59 -35.23 53.51 29.98
CA VAL A 59 -35.93 54.73 29.58
C VAL A 59 -36.76 54.43 28.36
N THR A 60 -37.99 54.93 28.32
CA THR A 60 -38.86 54.81 27.15
C THR A 60 -38.19 55.39 25.90
N PRO A 61 -38.51 54.88 24.70
CA PRO A 61 -37.92 55.36 23.45
C PRO A 61 -38.09 56.87 23.21
N ASP A 62 -39.16 57.46 23.74
CA ASP A 62 -39.43 58.91 23.67
C ASP A 62 -38.62 59.74 24.68
N GLY A 63 -37.84 59.09 25.56
CA GLY A 63 -36.99 59.71 26.58
C GLY A 63 -37.75 60.27 27.79
N LYS A 64 -39.08 60.09 27.86
CA LYS A 64 -39.92 60.80 28.85
C LYS A 64 -40.16 60.03 30.14
N THR A 65 -40.08 58.71 30.13
CA THR A 65 -40.36 57.88 31.30
C THR A 65 -39.18 56.97 31.59
N MET A 66 -38.75 56.94 32.84
CA MET A 66 -37.75 56.01 33.34
C MET A 66 -38.43 54.97 34.21
N TYR A 67 -38.07 53.69 34.03
CA TYR A 67 -38.36 52.63 34.97
C TYR A 67 -37.07 52.21 35.66
N PHE A 68 -37.06 52.10 36.98
CA PHE A 68 -35.85 51.79 37.74
C PHE A 68 -36.14 50.95 38.96
N THR A 69 -35.15 50.16 39.37
CA THR A 69 -35.21 49.31 40.56
C THR A 69 -34.83 50.11 41.79
N ARG A 70 -35.58 49.95 42.88
CA ARG A 70 -35.26 50.54 44.18
C ARG A 70 -35.68 49.59 45.30
N ASN A 71 -34.96 49.60 46.43
CA ASN A 71 -35.49 48.99 47.65
C ASN A 71 -36.87 49.56 48.02
N ASN A 72 -37.71 48.72 48.63
CA ASN A 72 -39.02 49.12 49.13
C ASN A 72 -38.93 50.35 50.09
N TYR A 73 -39.32 51.51 49.57
CA TYR A 73 -39.19 52.80 50.23
C TYR A 73 -40.50 53.56 50.17
N LYS A 74 -41.14 53.77 51.32
CA LYS A 74 -42.44 54.43 51.43
C LYS A 74 -42.41 55.49 52.51
N ASN A 75 -42.86 56.70 52.17
CA ASN A 75 -42.95 57.85 53.10
C ASN A 75 -41.65 58.12 53.87
N GLY A 76 -40.51 58.06 53.17
CA GLY A 76 -39.21 58.34 53.77
C GLY A 76 -38.58 57.20 54.56
N LYS A 77 -39.22 56.02 54.63
CA LYS A 77 -38.79 54.88 55.46
C LYS A 77 -38.69 53.59 54.64
N ARG A 78 -37.68 52.77 54.98
CA ARG A 78 -37.53 51.41 54.48
C ARG A 78 -38.71 50.55 54.94
N LYS A 79 -39.26 49.76 54.02
CA LYS A 79 -40.27 48.75 54.29
C LYS A 79 -39.68 47.36 54.08
N THR A 80 -40.24 46.38 54.79
CA THR A 80 -39.81 44.99 54.74
C THR A 80 -41.03 44.09 54.77
N ASP A 81 -40.87 42.86 54.28
CA ASP A 81 -41.78 41.76 54.54
C ASP A 81 -41.71 41.29 56.01
N ASP A 82 -42.44 40.21 56.29
CA ASP A 82 -42.52 39.55 57.60
C ASP A 82 -41.17 38.91 58.01
N GLU A 83 -40.30 38.59 57.05
CA GLU A 83 -38.94 38.07 57.27
C GLU A 83 -37.91 39.19 57.48
N LYS A 84 -38.35 40.46 57.46
CA LYS A 84 -37.53 41.67 57.60
C LYS A 84 -36.58 41.89 56.42
N VAL A 85 -36.89 41.31 55.26
CA VAL A 85 -36.19 41.55 53.99
C VAL A 85 -36.80 42.77 53.31
N SER A 86 -35.95 43.64 52.78
CA SER A 86 -36.37 44.83 52.04
C SER A 86 -36.39 44.50 50.55
N ASN A 87 -37.47 43.89 50.09
CA ASN A 87 -37.65 43.48 48.70
C ASN A 87 -37.49 44.65 47.71
N LEU A 88 -37.11 44.31 46.48
CA LEU A 88 -36.88 45.26 45.40
C LEU A 88 -38.17 45.52 44.63
N LYS A 89 -38.37 46.76 44.22
CA LYS A 89 -39.54 47.19 43.47
C LYS A 89 -39.13 48.01 42.27
N ILE A 90 -39.98 47.97 41.23
CA ILE A 90 -39.80 48.81 40.05
C ILE A 90 -40.68 50.06 40.21
N TYR A 91 -40.07 51.23 40.03
CA TYR A 91 -40.73 52.53 40.05
C TYR A 91 -40.64 53.18 38.68
N SER A 92 -41.60 54.03 38.35
CA SER A 92 -41.55 54.93 37.19
C SER A 92 -41.27 56.37 37.62
N ALA A 93 -40.58 57.14 36.79
CA ALA A 93 -40.43 58.59 36.92
C ALA A 93 -40.60 59.28 35.56
N GLN A 94 -41.12 60.50 35.55
CA GLN A 94 -41.35 61.31 34.35
C GLN A 94 -40.34 62.43 34.23
N LEU A 95 -39.79 62.65 33.05
CA LEU A 95 -38.89 63.78 32.76
C LEU A 95 -39.72 65.03 32.43
N LEU A 96 -39.73 66.00 33.33
CA LEU A 96 -40.48 67.25 33.20
C LEU A 96 -39.54 68.44 33.46
N ASP A 97 -39.44 69.36 32.50
CA ASP A 97 -38.56 70.53 32.56
C ASP A 97 -37.09 70.19 32.87
N GLY A 98 -36.60 69.06 32.33
CA GLY A 98 -35.23 68.58 32.53
C GLY A 98 -34.99 67.87 33.86
N GLU A 99 -36.03 67.68 34.69
CA GLU A 99 -35.94 66.99 35.99
C GLU A 99 -36.83 65.76 36.06
N TRP A 100 -36.34 64.69 36.69
CA TRP A 100 -37.14 63.50 36.97
C TRP A 100 -38.12 63.77 38.13
N LYS A 101 -39.42 63.64 37.87
CA LYS A 101 -40.53 63.92 38.79
C LYS A 101 -41.55 62.78 38.77
N ASN A 102 -42.64 62.91 39.55
CA ASN A 102 -43.78 61.98 39.56
C ASN A 102 -43.40 60.50 39.80
N ILE A 103 -42.54 60.27 40.80
CA ILE A 103 -42.06 58.91 41.12
C ILE A 103 -43.21 58.06 41.65
N THR A 104 -43.53 56.98 40.93
CA THR A 104 -44.69 56.12 41.23
C THR A 104 -44.26 54.65 41.25
N GLU A 105 -44.75 53.89 42.23
CA GLU A 105 -44.54 52.43 42.32
C GLU A 105 -45.38 51.73 41.25
N LEU A 106 -44.80 50.76 40.53
CA LEU A 106 -45.56 50.00 39.52
C LEU A 106 -46.56 49.01 40.15
N PRO A 107 -47.72 48.78 39.50
CA PRO A 107 -48.85 48.07 40.12
C PRO A 107 -48.64 46.56 40.33
N PHE A 108 -47.62 45.97 39.70
CA PHE A 108 -47.30 44.55 39.81
C PHE A 108 -46.20 44.24 40.84
N ASN A 109 -45.79 45.23 41.62
CA ASN A 109 -44.93 45.06 42.79
C ASN A 109 -45.67 44.39 43.95
N SER A 110 -44.89 43.79 44.84
CA SER A 110 -45.36 43.26 46.12
C SER A 110 -44.39 43.66 47.24
N ASP A 111 -44.87 43.60 48.48
CA ASP A 111 -44.00 43.67 49.64
C ASP A 111 -43.32 42.31 49.92
N ASP A 112 -43.85 41.20 49.37
CA ASP A 112 -43.46 39.81 49.69
C ASP A 112 -42.44 39.17 48.73
N PHE A 113 -42.18 39.83 47.59
CA PHE A 113 -41.23 39.37 46.59
C PHE A 113 -40.65 40.58 45.85
N SER A 114 -39.54 40.37 45.18
CA SER A 114 -38.80 41.34 44.40
C SER A 114 -39.21 41.37 42.91
N ASN A 115 -39.23 42.57 42.35
CA ASN A 115 -39.14 42.81 40.91
C ASN A 115 -37.98 43.77 40.65
N GLU A 116 -37.13 43.44 39.68
CA GLU A 116 -35.91 44.20 39.40
C GLU A 116 -35.51 44.15 37.93
N HIS A 117 -34.49 44.93 37.58
CA HIS A 117 -33.84 44.90 36.27
C HIS A 117 -34.81 45.16 35.11
N PRO A 118 -35.54 46.29 35.11
CA PRO A 118 -36.46 46.62 34.03
C PRO A 118 -35.74 46.88 32.70
N ALA A 119 -36.31 46.39 31.62
CA ALA A 119 -35.86 46.61 30.25
C ALA A 119 -37.05 46.82 29.31
N ILE A 120 -37.04 47.92 28.56
CA ILE A 120 -38.11 48.22 27.61
C ILE A 120 -37.69 47.85 26.19
N ASN A 121 -38.63 47.37 25.38
CA ASN A 121 -38.38 47.17 23.96
C ASN A 121 -38.33 48.50 23.19
N LYS A 122 -37.81 48.44 21.96
CA LYS A 122 -37.68 49.58 21.05
C LYS A 122 -38.99 50.31 20.78
N GLU A 123 -40.12 49.59 20.75
CA GLU A 123 -41.44 50.16 20.49
C GLU A 123 -42.04 50.84 21.73
N GLY A 124 -41.46 50.62 22.92
CA GLY A 124 -42.02 51.14 24.18
C GLY A 124 -43.30 50.44 24.62
N SER A 125 -43.65 49.30 24.02
CA SER A 125 -44.91 48.57 24.23
C SER A 125 -44.81 47.39 25.21
N LYS A 126 -43.59 46.98 25.57
CA LYS A 126 -43.33 45.86 26.48
C LYS A 126 -42.22 46.20 27.46
N LEU A 127 -42.47 45.93 28.74
CA LEU A 127 -41.49 46.03 29.81
C LEU A 127 -41.17 44.62 30.33
N TYR A 128 -39.90 44.25 30.22
CA TYR A 128 -39.33 43.01 30.73
C TYR A 128 -38.63 43.28 32.05
N PHE A 129 -38.65 42.32 32.97
CA PHE A 129 -38.01 42.45 34.27
C PHE A 129 -37.82 41.08 34.92
N SER A 130 -36.96 41.00 35.93
CA SER A 130 -36.72 39.78 36.70
C SER A 130 -37.54 39.78 37.99
N SER A 131 -38.05 38.62 38.41
CA SER A 131 -38.84 38.48 39.64
C SER A 131 -38.63 37.12 40.30
N ASP A 132 -38.52 37.11 41.62
CA ASP A 132 -38.51 35.92 42.49
C ASP A 132 -39.91 35.56 43.01
N ARG A 133 -40.96 36.02 42.32
CA ARG A 133 -42.34 35.80 42.74
C ARG A 133 -42.69 34.32 42.86
N PRO A 134 -43.60 33.95 43.78
CA PRO A 134 -44.10 32.58 43.89
C PRO A 134 -44.70 32.06 42.57
N GLY A 135 -44.42 30.79 42.27
CA GLY A 135 -44.94 30.12 41.07
C GLY A 135 -44.05 30.25 39.81
N GLY A 136 -42.85 30.82 39.95
CA GLY A 136 -41.81 30.79 38.92
C GLY A 136 -41.10 29.43 38.78
N TYR A 137 -40.13 29.36 37.85
CA TYR A 137 -39.28 28.21 37.62
C TYR A 137 -38.09 28.17 38.60
N GLY A 138 -37.49 29.33 38.89
CA GLY A 138 -36.27 29.43 39.67
C GLY A 138 -36.29 30.50 40.75
N SER A 139 -35.08 30.95 41.12
CA SER A 139 -34.88 32.03 42.09
C SER A 139 -35.26 33.39 41.51
N PHE A 140 -34.98 33.66 40.24
CA PHE A 140 -35.42 34.87 39.55
C PHE A 140 -35.74 34.50 38.12
N ASP A 141 -36.96 34.78 37.70
CA ASP A 141 -37.41 34.54 36.34
C ASP A 141 -37.59 35.87 35.60
N ILE A 142 -37.37 35.88 34.29
CA ILE A 142 -37.75 37.00 33.43
C ILE A 142 -39.24 36.90 33.08
N LEU A 143 -39.95 37.99 33.37
CA LEU A 143 -41.35 38.22 33.04
C LEU A 143 -41.48 39.42 32.11
N VAL A 144 -42.64 39.51 31.45
CA VAL A 144 -43.01 40.63 30.58
C VAL A 144 -44.41 41.13 30.90
N VAL A 145 -44.59 42.45 30.82
CA VAL A 145 -45.89 43.12 30.80
C VAL A 145 -46.01 43.96 29.53
N ASN A 146 -47.22 44.07 28.98
CA ASN A 146 -47.51 45.04 27.93
C ASN A 146 -47.80 46.41 28.57
N LEU A 147 -47.22 47.46 28.01
CA LEU A 147 -47.62 48.84 28.25
C LEU A 147 -48.83 49.16 27.37
N GLN A 148 -49.91 49.62 27.99
CA GLN A 148 -51.14 50.01 27.31
C GLN A 148 -51.15 51.53 27.04
N ASP A 149 -52.00 51.98 26.11
CA ASP A 149 -52.08 53.39 25.70
C ASP A 149 -52.42 54.36 26.84
N ASP A 150 -53.07 53.88 27.91
CA ASP A 150 -53.42 54.64 29.11
C ASP A 150 -52.30 54.65 30.18
N ASN A 151 -51.10 54.19 29.82
CA ASN A 151 -49.96 53.93 30.71
C ASN A 151 -50.24 52.86 31.79
N SER A 152 -51.27 52.02 31.62
CA SER A 152 -51.46 50.84 32.45
C SER A 152 -50.60 49.66 31.98
N PHE A 153 -50.49 48.65 32.85
CA PHE A 153 -49.71 47.45 32.60
C PHE A 153 -50.61 46.23 32.57
N SER A 154 -50.34 45.28 31.67
CA SER A 154 -50.97 43.96 31.73
C SER A 154 -50.53 43.19 32.98
N THR A 155 -51.20 42.06 33.26
CA THR A 155 -50.67 41.08 34.21
C THR A 155 -49.32 40.56 33.71
N PRO A 156 -48.31 40.39 34.60
CA PRO A 156 -47.02 39.80 34.24
C PRO A 156 -47.16 38.38 33.69
N VAL A 157 -46.45 38.12 32.58
CA VAL A 157 -46.37 36.81 31.94
C VAL A 157 -44.93 36.32 32.00
N ASN A 158 -44.72 35.10 32.51
CA ASN A 158 -43.42 34.45 32.55
C ASN A 158 -42.98 34.03 31.13
N LEU A 159 -41.71 34.25 30.77
CA LEU A 159 -41.18 33.90 29.45
C LEU A 159 -41.04 32.39 29.19
N GLY A 160 -41.38 31.55 30.18
CA GLY A 160 -41.42 30.10 30.04
C GLY A 160 -40.05 29.44 30.21
N SER A 161 -40.06 28.11 30.23
CA SER A 161 -38.89 27.28 30.55
C SER A 161 -37.77 27.27 29.50
N ILE A 162 -37.97 27.93 28.35
CA ILE A 162 -36.91 28.12 27.35
C ILE A 162 -35.92 29.17 27.85
N ILE A 163 -36.43 30.23 28.47
CA ILE A 163 -35.62 31.33 29.01
C ILE A 163 -35.33 31.10 30.48
N ASN A 164 -36.35 30.78 31.27
CA ASN A 164 -36.23 30.66 32.71
C ASN A 164 -35.89 29.23 33.13
N THR A 165 -34.98 29.11 34.09
CA THR A 165 -34.44 27.85 34.60
C THR A 165 -34.83 27.68 36.07
N ASP A 166 -34.30 26.65 36.75
CA ASP A 166 -34.44 26.51 38.20
C ASP A 166 -33.49 27.44 38.98
N LYS A 167 -32.75 28.35 38.31
CA LYS A 167 -31.77 29.27 38.88
C LYS A 167 -32.18 30.74 38.68
N LYS A 168 -31.25 31.63 38.36
CA LYS A 168 -31.47 33.08 38.22
C LYS A 168 -31.33 33.49 36.77
N GLU A 169 -32.35 34.17 36.26
CA GLU A 169 -32.35 34.92 35.01
C GLU A 169 -32.58 36.40 35.31
N GLN A 170 -31.53 37.19 35.11
CA GLN A 170 -31.43 38.58 35.55
C GLN A 170 -30.96 39.50 34.41
N PHE A 171 -31.08 40.81 34.62
CA PHE A 171 -30.59 41.84 33.69
C PHE A 171 -31.02 41.66 32.22
N PRO A 172 -32.33 41.56 31.94
CA PRO A 172 -32.79 41.52 30.55
C PRO A 172 -32.40 42.80 29.80
N PHE A 173 -32.17 42.67 28.50
CA PHE A 173 -32.02 43.75 27.55
C PHE A 173 -32.63 43.31 26.22
N ILE A 174 -33.48 44.16 25.63
CA ILE A 174 -34.12 43.87 24.35
C ILE A 174 -33.48 44.73 23.28
N ALA A 175 -32.79 44.09 22.35
CA ALA A 175 -32.17 44.74 21.22
C ALA A 175 -33.21 45.25 20.21
N SER A 176 -32.75 46.09 19.28
CA SER A 176 -33.63 46.81 18.34
C SER A 176 -34.34 45.93 17.31
N ASP A 177 -33.89 44.69 17.16
CA ASP A 177 -34.49 43.63 16.33
C ASP A 177 -35.40 42.69 17.15
N GLY A 178 -35.55 42.93 18.46
CA GLY A 178 -36.33 42.12 19.38
C GLY A 178 -35.56 41.00 20.07
N THR A 179 -34.27 40.82 19.77
CA THR A 179 -33.41 39.82 20.40
C THR A 179 -33.26 40.12 21.89
N LEU A 180 -33.43 39.10 22.75
CA LEU A 180 -33.26 39.18 24.19
C LEU A 180 -31.84 38.81 24.58
N TYR A 181 -31.18 39.70 25.30
CA TYR A 181 -29.96 39.43 26.04
C TYR A 181 -30.30 39.39 27.53
N PHE A 182 -29.74 38.45 28.28
CA PHE A 182 -29.96 38.36 29.72
C PHE A 182 -28.79 37.64 30.38
N SER A 183 -28.67 37.75 31.70
CA SER A 183 -27.63 37.07 32.47
C SER A 183 -28.23 35.88 33.21
N SER A 184 -27.60 34.72 33.16
CA SER A 184 -28.10 33.52 33.85
C SER A 184 -26.99 32.70 34.48
N ASN A 185 -27.33 32.04 35.59
CA ASN A 185 -26.52 31.00 36.21
C ASN A 185 -27.17 29.61 36.18
N GLY A 186 -28.21 29.43 35.36
CA GLY A 186 -28.89 28.16 35.14
C GLY A 186 -28.62 27.52 33.78
N HIS A 187 -28.31 28.33 32.76
CA HIS A 187 -27.92 27.82 31.44
C HIS A 187 -26.43 27.40 31.42
N PRO A 188 -26.02 26.44 30.57
CA PRO A 188 -24.63 26.04 30.44
C PRO A 188 -23.71 27.21 30.07
N GLY A 189 -22.72 27.50 30.92
CA GLY A 189 -21.83 28.65 30.78
C GLY A 189 -20.41 28.43 31.33
N PHE A 190 -19.67 29.52 31.49
CA PHE A 190 -18.29 29.58 31.98
C PHE A 190 -18.21 30.01 33.45
N GLY A 191 -19.11 30.91 33.89
CA GLY A 191 -19.07 31.59 35.18
C GLY A 191 -20.27 31.26 36.07
N LEU A 192 -20.55 32.16 37.03
CA LEU A 192 -21.78 32.12 37.80
C LEU A 192 -22.89 32.76 36.96
N LEU A 193 -22.98 34.09 36.88
CA LEU A 193 -23.81 34.75 35.87
C LEU A 193 -23.05 34.90 34.55
N ASP A 194 -23.61 34.41 33.45
CA ASP A 194 -23.13 34.64 32.10
C ASP A 194 -24.19 35.32 31.24
N VAL A 195 -23.78 36.13 30.27
CA VAL A 195 -24.66 36.73 29.27
C VAL A 195 -25.08 35.68 28.23
N PHE A 196 -26.38 35.51 28.07
CA PHE A 196 -27.02 34.70 27.05
C PHE A 196 -27.79 35.57 26.08
N VAL A 197 -27.97 35.06 24.87
CA VAL A 197 -28.72 35.70 23.80
C VAL A 197 -29.77 34.74 23.24
N SER A 198 -30.99 35.22 23.08
CA SER A 198 -32.11 34.48 22.52
C SER A 198 -32.79 35.33 21.44
N THR A 199 -32.78 34.81 20.21
CA THR A 199 -33.47 35.45 19.09
C THR A 199 -34.98 35.36 19.29
N ASN A 200 -35.69 36.37 18.78
CA ASN A 200 -37.14 36.42 18.85
C ASN A 200 -37.74 36.17 17.45
N GLU A 201 -38.34 35.01 17.27
CA GLU A 201 -39.00 34.64 16.03
C GLU A 201 -40.52 34.80 16.18
N LYS A 202 -41.06 35.89 15.64
CA LYS A 202 -42.51 36.19 15.63
C LYS A 202 -43.14 36.20 17.03
N GLY A 203 -42.41 36.72 18.03
CA GLY A 203 -42.87 36.81 19.41
C GLY A 203 -42.48 35.61 20.28
N ILE A 204 -41.79 34.61 19.73
CA ILE A 204 -41.34 33.42 20.46
C ILE A 204 -39.82 33.47 20.57
N PHE A 205 -39.34 33.51 21.81
CA PHE A 205 -37.92 33.43 22.11
C PHE A 205 -37.40 32.00 21.86
N GLN A 206 -36.26 31.91 21.17
CA GLN A 206 -35.59 30.66 20.88
C GLN A 206 -34.73 30.19 22.06
N LYS A 207 -34.22 28.96 21.97
CA LYS A 207 -33.25 28.46 22.96
C LYS A 207 -32.07 29.44 23.04
N PRO A 208 -31.68 29.89 24.25
CA PRO A 208 -30.62 30.86 24.41
C PRO A 208 -29.24 30.24 24.16
N ASP A 209 -28.36 31.00 23.52
CA ASP A 209 -26.94 30.71 23.35
C ASP A 209 -26.11 31.52 24.34
N ASN A 210 -25.09 30.91 24.92
CA ASN A 210 -24.10 31.64 25.69
C ASN A 210 -23.31 32.57 24.74
N LEU A 211 -23.22 33.87 25.08
CA LEU A 211 -22.62 34.88 24.21
C LEU A 211 -21.12 34.65 23.95
N GLY A 212 -20.46 33.89 24.83
CA GLY A 212 -19.09 33.45 24.65
C GLY A 212 -18.03 34.47 25.06
N LEU A 213 -16.77 34.04 24.99
CA LEU A 213 -15.62 34.91 25.26
C LEU A 213 -15.46 35.97 24.14
N PRO A 214 -15.05 37.21 24.44
CA PRO A 214 -14.62 37.70 25.76
C PRO A 214 -15.73 38.41 26.56
N VAL A 215 -16.98 38.40 26.10
CA VAL A 215 -18.08 39.03 26.84
C VAL A 215 -18.44 38.24 28.09
N ASN A 216 -18.36 36.91 28.03
CA ASN A 216 -18.41 36.03 29.19
C ASN A 216 -17.01 35.62 29.67
N SER A 217 -16.95 35.03 30.85
CA SER A 217 -15.73 34.65 31.58
C SER A 217 -16.04 33.66 32.72
N GLY A 218 -15.05 33.28 33.52
CA GLY A 218 -15.26 32.46 34.71
C GLY A 218 -15.84 33.21 35.93
N TYR A 219 -16.36 34.43 35.74
CA TYR A 219 -16.83 35.36 36.77
C TYR A 219 -18.27 35.78 36.46
N ASP A 220 -18.87 36.70 37.23
CA ASP A 220 -20.19 37.24 36.89
C ASP A 220 -20.06 38.24 35.75
N ASP A 221 -20.83 38.03 34.69
CA ASP A 221 -20.92 38.87 33.51
C ASP A 221 -22.39 39.19 33.22
N PHE A 222 -22.75 40.46 33.32
CA PHE A 222 -24.14 40.85 33.40
C PHE A 222 -24.42 42.27 32.90
N ALA A 223 -25.70 42.69 32.93
CA ALA A 223 -26.14 44.02 32.49
C ALA A 223 -25.65 44.41 31.08
N TYR A 224 -25.73 43.45 30.15
CA TYR A 224 -25.36 43.65 28.75
C TYR A 224 -26.32 44.61 28.06
N VAL A 225 -25.79 45.64 27.40
CA VAL A 225 -26.55 46.62 26.64
C VAL A 225 -25.85 46.95 25.32
N LEU A 226 -26.63 47.11 24.25
CA LEU A 226 -26.15 47.56 22.94
C LEU A 226 -26.39 49.05 22.74
N ASN A 227 -25.43 49.69 22.09
CA ASN A 227 -25.59 51.03 21.53
C ASN A 227 -26.51 50.98 20.29
N SER A 228 -26.91 52.15 19.81
CA SER A 228 -27.79 52.28 18.64
C SER A 228 -27.18 51.78 17.32
N ASP A 229 -25.87 51.57 17.26
CA ASP A 229 -25.19 50.94 16.11
C ASP A 229 -25.38 49.41 16.07
N GLY A 230 -25.87 48.81 17.15
CA GLY A 230 -26.14 47.38 17.28
C GLY A 230 -24.89 46.49 17.36
N ASN A 231 -23.68 47.06 17.36
CA ASN A 231 -22.43 46.30 17.31
C ASN A 231 -21.38 46.79 18.33
N SER A 232 -21.70 47.82 19.11
CA SER A 232 -20.92 48.23 20.27
C SER A 232 -21.83 48.36 21.49
N GLY A 233 -21.25 48.36 22.68
CA GLY A 233 -22.07 48.41 23.90
C GLY A 233 -21.26 48.29 25.16
N TYR A 234 -21.96 47.97 26.24
CA TYR A 234 -21.40 47.84 27.58
C TYR A 234 -21.94 46.59 28.30
N PHE A 235 -21.19 46.08 29.25
CA PHE A 235 -21.62 45.08 30.22
C PHE A 235 -20.87 45.30 31.54
N ALA A 236 -21.38 44.73 32.62
CA ALA A 236 -20.74 44.75 33.93
C ALA A 236 -20.09 43.39 34.22
N SER A 237 -18.98 43.40 34.95
CA SER A 237 -18.32 42.17 35.36
C SER A 237 -17.47 42.33 36.61
N ASN A 238 -17.33 41.25 37.39
CA ASN A 238 -16.44 41.19 38.56
C ASN A 238 -15.13 40.43 38.32
N ARG A 239 -14.64 40.43 37.07
CA ARG A 239 -13.34 39.87 36.70
C ARG A 239 -12.20 40.53 37.49
N PRO A 240 -11.18 39.78 37.95
CA PRO A 240 -10.04 40.31 38.70
C PRO A 240 -9.18 41.32 37.94
N THR A 241 -9.28 41.37 36.62
CA THR A 241 -8.61 42.37 35.77
C THR A 241 -9.25 43.75 35.86
N GLY A 242 -10.40 43.86 36.52
CA GLY A 242 -11.11 45.09 36.81
C GLY A 242 -10.41 46.00 37.84
N LYS A 243 -10.99 47.17 38.09
CA LYS A 243 -10.52 48.16 39.07
C LYS A 243 -11.34 48.14 40.37
N GLY A 244 -12.55 47.61 40.32
CA GLY A 244 -13.54 47.61 41.40
C GLY A 244 -14.05 46.22 41.73
N SER A 245 -15.25 46.17 42.32
CA SER A 245 -15.98 44.91 42.54
C SER A 245 -16.66 44.50 41.24
N ASP A 246 -17.66 45.29 40.82
CA ASP A 246 -18.31 45.14 39.52
C ASP A 246 -17.91 46.37 38.69
N ASP A 247 -17.19 46.14 37.60
CA ASP A 247 -16.71 47.17 36.68
C ASP A 247 -17.52 47.17 35.39
N ILE A 248 -17.60 48.34 34.75
CA ILE A 248 -18.24 48.51 33.44
C ILE A 248 -17.19 48.33 32.36
N TYR A 249 -17.44 47.41 31.44
CA TYR A 249 -16.62 47.14 30.28
C TYR A 249 -17.35 47.60 29.02
N SER A 250 -16.63 48.24 28.10
CA SER A 250 -17.12 48.49 26.75
C SER A 250 -16.67 47.39 25.80
N PHE A 251 -17.48 47.12 24.78
CA PHE A 251 -17.11 46.20 23.71
C PHE A 251 -17.45 46.79 22.34
N LYS A 252 -16.74 46.28 21.34
CA LYS A 252 -17.06 46.49 19.93
C LYS A 252 -16.90 45.18 19.20
N GLU A 253 -17.97 44.77 18.55
CA GLU A 253 -18.00 43.63 17.66
C GLU A 253 -17.12 43.93 16.46
N THR A 254 -16.01 43.20 16.36
CA THR A 254 -15.04 43.31 15.26
C THR A 254 -15.32 42.31 14.14
N LYS A 255 -16.19 41.35 14.41
CA LYS A 255 -16.62 40.29 13.51
C LYS A 255 -18.04 39.91 13.86
N GLU A 256 -18.88 39.74 12.84
CA GLU A 256 -20.27 39.32 12.96
C GLU A 256 -20.43 38.14 13.94
N LEU A 257 -21.21 38.36 14.99
CA LEU A 257 -21.61 37.38 15.98
C LEU A 257 -22.72 36.52 15.38
N LYS A 258 -22.39 35.27 15.06
CA LYS A 258 -23.33 34.31 14.47
C LYS A 258 -23.93 33.41 15.55
N ILE A 259 -25.13 33.80 15.98
CA ILE A 259 -25.97 33.06 16.93
C ILE A 259 -26.82 32.09 16.12
N ALA A 260 -26.25 30.93 15.84
CA ALA A 260 -26.92 29.85 15.13
C ALA A 260 -26.22 28.54 15.46
N ASP A 261 -26.94 27.43 15.41
CA ASP A 261 -26.33 26.10 15.49
C ASP A 261 -25.32 25.91 14.35
N CYS A 262 -24.24 25.19 14.66
CA CYS A 262 -23.23 24.92 13.65
C CYS A 262 -23.73 23.80 12.72
N GLN A 263 -24.12 24.20 11.52
CA GLN A 263 -24.58 23.30 10.48
C GLN A 263 -23.53 23.15 9.37
N GLN A 264 -23.40 21.94 8.85
CA GLN A 264 -22.65 21.57 7.66
C GLN A 264 -23.53 20.70 6.76
N PHE A 265 -23.04 20.40 5.55
CA PHE A 265 -23.78 19.61 4.58
C PHE A 265 -22.97 18.42 4.11
N ILE A 266 -23.63 17.28 3.96
CA ILE A 266 -23.09 16.17 3.17
C ILE A 266 -23.86 16.13 1.86
N THR A 267 -23.16 16.25 0.74
CA THR A 267 -23.74 16.23 -0.60
C THR A 267 -23.05 15.17 -1.44
N GLY A 268 -23.73 14.65 -2.46
CA GLY A 268 -23.10 13.73 -3.38
C GLY A 268 -24.04 13.26 -4.47
N ILE A 269 -23.48 12.54 -5.43
CA ILE A 269 -24.21 11.88 -6.50
C ILE A 269 -23.92 10.37 -6.42
N ILE A 270 -24.98 9.56 -6.49
CA ILE A 270 -24.85 8.11 -6.61
C ILE A 270 -24.87 7.73 -8.09
N THR A 271 -23.86 7.00 -8.53
CA THR A 271 -23.72 6.56 -9.93
C THR A 271 -23.61 5.05 -10.05
N ASP A 272 -23.89 4.54 -11.25
CA ASP A 272 -23.59 3.15 -11.61
C ASP A 272 -22.10 3.02 -11.96
N ARG A 273 -21.40 2.08 -11.31
CA ARG A 273 -19.95 1.87 -11.51
C ARG A 273 -19.57 1.57 -12.97
N THR A 274 -20.45 0.92 -13.73
CA THR A 274 -20.17 0.44 -15.09
C THR A 274 -20.55 1.48 -16.13
N THR A 275 -21.74 2.08 -16.02
CA THR A 275 -22.24 3.05 -17.01
C THR A 275 -21.83 4.49 -16.69
N LEU A 276 -21.39 4.76 -15.46
CA LEU A 276 -21.07 6.08 -14.90
C LEU A 276 -22.28 7.04 -14.88
N GLN A 277 -23.49 6.55 -15.13
CA GLN A 277 -24.71 7.34 -15.10
C GLN A 277 -25.23 7.48 -13.67
N PRO A 278 -25.91 8.60 -13.35
CA PRO A 278 -26.60 8.75 -12.08
C PRO A 278 -27.67 7.67 -11.85
N LEU A 279 -27.86 7.27 -10.60
CA LEU A 279 -28.86 6.28 -10.20
C LEU A 279 -30.00 6.94 -9.43
N MET A 280 -31.21 6.85 -9.99
CA MET A 280 -32.45 7.14 -9.28
C MET A 280 -32.87 5.99 -8.36
N ASP A 281 -33.80 6.23 -7.44
CA ASP A 281 -34.36 5.23 -6.53
C ASP A 281 -33.30 4.50 -5.69
N VAL A 282 -32.20 5.18 -5.36
CA VAL A 282 -31.23 4.70 -4.38
C VAL A 282 -31.62 5.23 -3.00
N THR A 283 -31.76 4.35 -2.03
CA THR A 283 -31.90 4.74 -0.62
C THR A 283 -30.52 5.13 -0.09
N VAL A 284 -30.39 6.38 0.32
CA VAL A 284 -29.20 6.92 0.98
C VAL A 284 -29.56 7.20 2.44
N ASP A 285 -28.91 6.50 3.37
CA ASP A 285 -29.09 6.66 4.81
C ASP A 285 -27.92 7.44 5.39
N LEU A 286 -28.23 8.41 6.24
CA LEU A 286 -27.29 9.10 7.12
C LEU A 286 -27.37 8.47 8.50
N LEU A 287 -26.24 7.95 8.98
CA LEU A 287 -26.11 7.33 10.29
C LEU A 287 -25.17 8.12 11.19
N ASP A 288 -25.45 8.14 12.48
CA ASP A 288 -24.58 8.70 13.52
C ASP A 288 -23.39 7.76 13.86
N SER A 289 -22.59 8.13 14.86
CA SER A 289 -21.47 7.31 15.35
C SER A 289 -21.88 6.00 16.03
N GLU A 290 -23.15 5.86 16.41
CA GLU A 290 -23.72 4.65 17.02
C GLU A 290 -24.39 3.74 15.96
N ASN A 291 -24.30 4.11 14.68
CA ASN A 291 -25.00 3.47 13.56
C ASN A 291 -26.54 3.55 13.64
N GLN A 292 -27.08 4.56 14.32
CA GLN A 292 -28.51 4.86 14.26
C GLN A 292 -28.80 5.73 13.04
N ILE A 293 -29.88 5.42 12.33
CA ILE A 293 -30.30 6.22 11.17
C ILE A 293 -30.88 7.53 11.70
N ILE A 294 -30.22 8.64 11.36
CA ILE A 294 -30.68 10.00 11.64
C ILE A 294 -31.72 10.41 10.60
N GLU A 295 -31.39 10.15 9.34
CA GLU A 295 -32.19 10.60 8.19
C GLU A 295 -31.99 9.67 6.99
N SER A 296 -33.04 9.45 6.22
CA SER A 296 -32.98 8.72 4.95
C SER A 296 -33.48 9.58 3.79
N ARG A 297 -32.92 9.37 2.61
CA ARG A 297 -33.32 10.00 1.34
C ARG A 297 -33.38 8.97 0.22
N ILE A 298 -34.16 9.27 -0.81
CA ILE A 298 -34.22 8.50 -2.05
C ILE A 298 -33.78 9.42 -3.18
N THR A 299 -32.80 9.00 -3.98
CA THR A 299 -32.28 9.80 -5.09
C THR A 299 -33.28 9.93 -6.24
N ALA A 300 -33.29 11.09 -6.90
CA ALA A 300 -34.05 11.33 -8.12
C ALA A 300 -33.23 10.96 -9.37
N GLU A 301 -33.69 11.36 -10.56
CA GLU A 301 -33.02 11.09 -11.85
C GLU A 301 -31.56 11.57 -11.92
N ASP A 302 -31.22 12.65 -11.22
CA ASP A 302 -29.87 13.22 -11.15
C ASP A 302 -28.94 12.47 -10.19
N GLY A 303 -29.45 11.47 -9.46
CA GLY A 303 -28.70 10.68 -8.48
C GLY A 303 -28.24 11.47 -7.26
N ALA A 304 -28.65 12.73 -7.11
CA ALA A 304 -28.11 13.63 -6.11
C ALA A 304 -28.79 13.45 -4.74
N PHE A 305 -28.05 13.73 -3.68
CA PHE A 305 -28.58 13.80 -2.32
C PHE A 305 -27.90 14.91 -1.51
N LYS A 306 -28.60 15.37 -0.47
CA LYS A 306 -28.09 16.36 0.49
C LYS A 306 -28.64 16.08 1.89
N PHE A 307 -27.73 16.08 2.86
CA PHE A 307 -28.03 16.02 4.29
C PHE A 307 -27.56 17.28 5.00
N ASN A 308 -28.31 17.68 6.01
CA ASN A 308 -27.92 18.68 6.99
C ASN A 308 -27.32 17.95 8.19
N ILE A 309 -26.12 18.35 8.62
CA ILE A 309 -25.40 17.67 9.70
C ILE A 309 -24.82 18.66 10.71
N ASP A 310 -24.70 18.23 11.95
CA ASP A 310 -24.01 18.98 12.99
C ASP A 310 -22.49 18.99 12.78
N CYS A 311 -21.87 20.06 13.24
CA CYS A 311 -20.41 20.20 13.25
C CYS A 311 -19.73 19.26 14.26
N GLU A 312 -18.43 19.01 14.03
CA GLU A 312 -17.56 18.22 14.89
C GLU A 312 -18.04 16.80 15.24
N ALA A 313 -18.90 16.22 14.40
CA ALA A 313 -19.46 14.90 14.56
C ALA A 313 -18.98 13.93 13.47
N MET A 314 -19.18 12.64 13.72
CA MET A 314 -18.87 11.56 12.78
C MET A 314 -20.17 11.02 12.21
N TYR A 315 -20.20 10.81 10.90
CA TYR A 315 -21.35 10.27 10.17
C TYR A 315 -20.92 9.15 9.24
N THR A 316 -21.84 8.23 8.99
CA THR A 316 -21.73 7.25 7.91
C THR A 316 -22.85 7.50 6.91
N VAL A 317 -22.50 7.71 5.64
CA VAL A 317 -23.47 7.73 4.55
C VAL A 317 -23.47 6.36 3.90
N LYS A 318 -24.64 5.72 3.82
CA LYS A 318 -24.79 4.39 3.22
C LYS A 318 -25.80 4.44 2.07
N ALA A 319 -25.38 4.00 0.90
CA ALA A 319 -26.21 3.91 -0.29
C ALA A 319 -26.60 2.44 -0.56
N SER A 320 -27.88 2.20 -0.80
CA SER A 320 -28.42 0.88 -1.09
C SER A 320 -29.53 0.93 -2.14
N LYS A 321 -29.52 -0.04 -3.05
CA LYS A 321 -30.53 -0.21 -4.10
C LYS A 321 -30.67 -1.69 -4.42
N ALA A 322 -31.88 -2.15 -4.70
CA ALA A 322 -32.12 -3.54 -5.10
C ALA A 322 -31.31 -3.89 -6.36
N GLU A 323 -30.78 -5.11 -6.44
CA GLU A 323 -29.91 -5.60 -7.53
C GLU A 323 -28.55 -4.89 -7.68
N TYR A 324 -28.20 -4.04 -6.71
CA TYR A 324 -26.89 -3.40 -6.60
C TYR A 324 -26.19 -3.81 -5.30
N GLU A 325 -24.87 -3.92 -5.36
CA GLU A 325 -24.03 -3.98 -4.16
C GLU A 325 -23.96 -2.58 -3.54
N GLY A 326 -24.43 -2.45 -2.30
CA GLY A 326 -24.41 -1.19 -1.55
C GLY A 326 -23.00 -0.68 -1.27
N ASN A 327 -22.89 0.61 -0.97
CA ASN A 327 -21.62 1.28 -0.67
C ASN A 327 -21.80 2.24 0.52
N SER A 328 -20.71 2.63 1.16
CA SER A 328 -20.76 3.55 2.29
C SER A 328 -19.50 4.39 2.43
N LYS A 329 -19.64 5.59 2.98
CA LYS A 329 -18.53 6.52 3.23
C LYS A 329 -18.67 7.14 4.63
N ASN A 330 -17.57 7.16 5.37
CA ASN A 330 -17.51 7.84 6.66
C ASN A 330 -17.07 9.29 6.45
N ILE A 331 -17.76 10.22 7.11
CA ILE A 331 -17.50 11.66 7.03
C ILE A 331 -17.32 12.20 8.45
N ARG A 332 -16.27 13.00 8.65
CA ARG A 332 -16.04 13.76 9.88
C ARG A 332 -16.29 15.22 9.60
N SER A 333 -17.29 15.82 10.23
CA SER A 333 -17.52 17.26 10.12
C SER A 333 -16.51 18.05 10.94
N SER A 334 -16.24 19.28 10.52
CA SER A 334 -15.22 20.14 11.12
C SER A 334 -15.85 21.18 12.06
N LYS A 335 -15.09 22.18 12.50
CA LYS A 335 -15.61 23.40 13.17
C LYS A 335 -16.17 24.45 12.20
N LYS A 336 -15.95 24.27 10.89
CA LYS A 336 -16.27 25.28 9.87
C LYS A 336 -17.76 25.24 9.51
N ARG A 337 -18.51 26.27 9.92
CA ARG A 337 -19.92 26.47 9.52
C ARG A 337 -20.09 26.42 8.00
N ASN A 338 -21.20 25.84 7.54
CA ASN A 338 -21.60 25.71 6.14
C ASN A 338 -20.58 25.01 5.24
N ALA A 339 -19.66 24.22 5.80
CA ALA A 339 -18.80 23.36 4.99
C ALA A 339 -19.62 22.26 4.32
N GLU A 340 -19.27 21.95 3.07
CA GLU A 340 -19.84 20.83 2.31
C GLU A 340 -18.84 19.69 2.26
N HIS A 341 -19.35 18.47 2.43
CA HIS A 341 -18.59 17.22 2.36
C HIS A 341 -19.13 16.36 1.24
N ASP A 342 -18.25 16.01 0.30
CA ASP A 342 -18.62 15.11 -0.78
C ASP A 342 -18.71 13.66 -0.29
N ALA A 343 -19.88 13.06 -0.48
CA ALA A 343 -20.15 11.65 -0.27
C ALA A 343 -20.64 10.95 -1.55
N SER A 344 -20.28 11.48 -2.72
CA SER A 344 -20.48 10.79 -3.99
C SER A 344 -19.82 9.40 -3.96
N MET A 345 -20.54 8.41 -4.48
CA MET A 345 -20.08 7.03 -4.54
C MET A 345 -20.81 6.27 -5.64
N ASP A 346 -20.16 5.25 -6.19
CA ASP A 346 -20.78 4.35 -7.14
C ASP A 346 -21.38 3.12 -6.45
N LEU A 347 -22.42 2.55 -7.06
CA LEU A 347 -22.94 1.23 -6.77
C LEU A 347 -22.65 0.28 -7.93
N TYR A 348 -22.36 -0.97 -7.63
CA TYR A 348 -22.07 -1.97 -8.66
C TYR A 348 -23.26 -2.89 -8.87
N SER A 349 -23.82 -2.90 -10.08
CA SER A 349 -24.87 -3.85 -10.46
C SER A 349 -24.39 -5.29 -10.23
N VAL A 350 -25.20 -6.06 -9.49
CA VAL A 350 -24.92 -7.48 -9.22
C VAL A 350 -24.85 -8.26 -10.54
N HIS A 351 -25.67 -7.91 -11.53
CA HIS A 351 -25.69 -8.54 -12.85
C HIS A 351 -24.39 -8.31 -13.63
N GLU A 352 -23.95 -7.04 -13.75
CA GLU A 352 -22.70 -6.73 -14.47
C GLU A 352 -21.47 -7.31 -13.73
N LYS A 353 -21.49 -7.33 -12.39
CA LYS A 353 -20.45 -8.00 -11.59
C LYS A 353 -20.35 -9.50 -11.92
N GLN A 354 -21.48 -10.20 -12.00
CA GLN A 354 -21.52 -11.61 -12.37
C GLN A 354 -21.04 -11.86 -13.81
N LYS A 355 -21.46 -11.01 -14.75
CA LYS A 355 -21.02 -11.07 -16.15
C LYS A 355 -19.52 -10.85 -16.30
N ALA A 356 -18.96 -9.86 -15.61
CA ALA A 356 -17.52 -9.60 -15.58
C ALA A 356 -16.75 -10.79 -14.98
N ALA A 357 -17.26 -11.39 -13.90
CA ALA A 357 -16.66 -12.58 -13.29
C ALA A 357 -16.71 -13.80 -14.23
N ALA A 358 -17.82 -14.02 -14.93
CA ALA A 358 -17.96 -15.09 -15.91
C ALA A 358 -16.97 -14.92 -17.08
N LEU A 359 -16.85 -13.70 -17.63
CA LEU A 359 -15.89 -13.39 -18.68
C LEU A 359 -14.44 -13.58 -18.22
N ALA A 360 -14.12 -13.18 -16.99
CA ALA A 360 -12.80 -13.38 -16.40
C ALA A 360 -12.48 -14.88 -16.23
N LEU A 361 -13.44 -15.69 -15.79
CA LEU A 361 -13.29 -17.14 -15.69
C LEU A 361 -13.07 -17.78 -17.07
N GLN A 362 -13.83 -17.36 -18.09
CA GLN A 362 -13.66 -17.84 -19.45
C GLN A 362 -12.25 -17.52 -19.99
N LYS A 363 -11.78 -16.28 -19.83
CA LYS A 363 -10.42 -15.88 -20.23
C LYS A 363 -9.34 -16.68 -19.50
N LYS A 364 -9.54 -16.97 -18.21
CA LYS A 364 -8.60 -17.80 -17.43
C LYS A 364 -8.53 -19.22 -17.98
N GLN A 365 -9.68 -19.84 -18.27
CA GLN A 365 -9.76 -21.18 -18.86
C GLN A 365 -9.09 -21.23 -20.23
N GLU A 366 -9.30 -20.21 -21.07
CA GLU A 366 -8.65 -20.09 -22.38
C GLU A 366 -7.13 -19.93 -22.27
N ALA A 367 -6.65 -19.10 -21.33
CA ALA A 367 -5.23 -18.93 -21.06
C ALA A 367 -4.56 -20.20 -20.51
N GLU A 368 -5.25 -20.95 -19.65
CA GLU A 368 -4.79 -22.25 -19.15
C GLU A 368 -4.69 -23.28 -20.27
N LYS A 369 -5.69 -23.33 -21.18
CA LYS A 369 -5.65 -24.20 -22.36
C LYS A 369 -4.47 -23.84 -23.26
N LEU A 370 -4.27 -22.56 -23.56
CA LEU A 370 -3.14 -22.09 -24.38
C LEU A 370 -1.79 -22.44 -23.73
N ARG A 371 -1.68 -22.29 -22.41
CA ARG A 371 -0.48 -22.67 -21.66
C ARG A 371 -0.21 -24.17 -21.72
N ALA A 372 -1.26 -25.00 -21.62
CA ALA A 372 -1.14 -26.45 -21.75
C ALA A 372 -0.69 -26.86 -23.17
N GLU A 373 -1.24 -26.23 -24.21
CA GLU A 373 -0.81 -26.43 -25.60
C GLU A 373 0.65 -26.03 -25.80
N GLN A 374 1.08 -24.88 -25.29
CA GLN A 374 2.48 -24.43 -25.36
C GLN A 374 3.44 -25.39 -24.62
N LEU A 375 3.03 -25.91 -23.46
CA LEU A 375 3.84 -26.88 -22.71
C LEU A 375 3.97 -28.21 -23.47
N ALA A 376 2.90 -28.66 -24.13
CA ALA A 376 2.92 -29.86 -24.96
C ALA A 376 3.86 -29.69 -26.17
N ILE A 377 3.81 -28.54 -26.86
CA ILE A 377 4.73 -28.22 -27.97
C ILE A 377 6.17 -28.22 -27.47
N LYS A 378 6.46 -27.53 -26.35
CA LYS A 378 7.80 -27.48 -25.78
C LYS A 378 8.33 -28.87 -25.42
N LYS A 379 7.49 -29.72 -24.82
CA LYS A 379 7.87 -31.11 -24.51
C LYS A 379 8.26 -31.88 -25.78
N LEU A 380 7.49 -31.72 -26.85
CA LEU A 380 7.76 -32.36 -28.14
C LEU A 380 9.05 -31.83 -28.80
N GLU A 381 9.32 -30.53 -28.66
CA GLU A 381 10.59 -29.93 -29.10
C GLU A 381 11.79 -30.43 -28.30
N ASP A 382 11.66 -30.54 -26.98
CA ASP A 382 12.71 -31.04 -26.08
C ASP A 382 12.98 -32.53 -26.34
N GLU A 383 11.94 -33.35 -26.56
CA GLU A 383 12.07 -34.76 -26.98
C GLU A 383 12.81 -34.87 -28.33
N LYS A 384 12.46 -34.03 -29.32
CA LYS A 384 13.14 -34.02 -30.62
C LYS A 384 14.60 -33.58 -30.51
N LYS A 385 14.90 -32.59 -29.67
CA LYS A 385 16.29 -32.16 -29.38
C LYS A 385 17.08 -33.27 -28.69
N ALA A 386 16.48 -33.97 -27.73
CA ALA A 386 17.12 -35.09 -27.05
C ALA A 386 17.42 -36.24 -28.02
N GLN A 387 16.49 -36.58 -28.92
CA GLN A 387 16.73 -37.57 -29.98
C GLN A 387 17.87 -37.17 -30.91
N LEU A 388 17.89 -35.90 -31.36
CA LEU A 388 18.95 -35.39 -32.22
C LEU A 388 20.32 -35.39 -31.52
N MET A 389 20.37 -35.05 -30.23
CA MET A 389 21.60 -35.13 -29.43
C MET A 389 22.08 -36.57 -29.25
N ALA A 390 21.17 -37.51 -28.97
CA ALA A 390 21.51 -38.93 -28.85
C ALA A 390 22.03 -39.51 -30.17
N GLU A 391 21.43 -39.14 -31.30
CA GLU A 391 21.91 -39.54 -32.63
C GLU A 391 23.32 -38.97 -32.92
N LYS A 392 23.56 -37.70 -32.57
CA LYS A 392 24.89 -37.09 -32.71
C LYS A 392 25.94 -37.78 -31.84
N GLN A 393 25.62 -38.05 -30.57
CA GLN A 393 26.53 -38.75 -29.65
C GLN A 393 26.86 -40.17 -30.11
N ALA A 394 25.86 -40.91 -30.59
CA ALA A 394 26.07 -42.26 -31.14
C ALA A 394 27.00 -42.24 -32.36
N LYS A 395 26.91 -41.21 -33.21
CA LYS A 395 27.80 -41.03 -34.37
C LYS A 395 29.23 -40.70 -33.94
N GLU A 396 29.40 -39.76 -33.01
CA GLU A 396 30.72 -39.40 -32.46
C GLU A 396 31.40 -40.59 -31.75
N GLU A 397 30.63 -41.42 -31.04
CA GLU A 397 31.13 -42.63 -30.40
C GLU A 397 31.55 -43.71 -31.40
N ALA A 398 30.77 -43.91 -32.48
CA ALA A 398 31.13 -44.83 -33.55
C ALA A 398 32.42 -44.42 -34.27
N GLU A 399 32.62 -43.12 -34.52
CA GLU A 399 33.85 -42.58 -35.12
C GLU A 399 35.07 -42.77 -34.20
N ARG A 400 34.91 -42.57 -32.88
CA ARG A 400 35.98 -42.82 -31.88
C ARG A 400 36.40 -44.29 -31.85
N LEU A 401 35.44 -45.20 -31.82
CA LEU A 401 35.70 -46.65 -31.78
C LEU A 401 36.46 -47.12 -33.04
N GLU A 402 36.15 -46.58 -34.22
CA GLU A 402 36.88 -46.93 -35.45
C GLU A 402 38.32 -46.39 -35.43
N GLN A 403 38.55 -45.19 -34.89
CA GLN A 403 39.90 -44.66 -34.71
C GLN A 403 40.74 -45.51 -33.75
N GLU A 404 40.17 -45.95 -32.63
CA GLU A 404 40.85 -46.83 -31.68
C GLU A 404 41.26 -48.17 -32.34
N ARG A 405 40.37 -48.76 -33.15
CA ARG A 405 40.64 -49.99 -33.91
C ARG A 405 41.82 -49.84 -34.88
N ILE A 406 41.93 -48.69 -35.55
CA ILE A 406 43.03 -48.39 -36.47
C ILE A 406 44.37 -48.28 -35.71
N ILE A 407 44.37 -47.60 -34.55
CA ILE A 407 45.57 -47.43 -33.72
C ILE A 407 46.06 -48.77 -33.18
N GLU A 408 45.15 -49.65 -32.77
CA GLU A 408 45.50 -50.96 -32.23
C GLU A 408 46.12 -51.88 -33.28
N LYS A 409 45.54 -51.89 -34.50
CA LYS A 409 46.10 -52.64 -35.64
C LYS A 409 47.54 -52.23 -35.96
N ALA A 410 47.84 -50.92 -35.95
CA ALA A 410 49.19 -50.40 -36.20
C ALA A 410 50.21 -50.79 -35.10
N LYS A 411 49.77 -50.93 -33.84
CA LYS A 411 50.64 -51.41 -32.75
C LYS A 411 51.04 -52.88 -32.93
N THR A 412 50.10 -53.74 -33.31
CA THR A 412 50.36 -55.16 -33.60
C THR A 412 51.34 -55.37 -34.76
N GLU A 413 51.19 -54.58 -35.83
CA GLU A 413 52.05 -54.66 -37.01
C GLU A 413 53.50 -54.26 -36.69
N LYS A 414 53.68 -53.22 -35.87
CA LYS A 414 54.99 -52.76 -35.41
C LYS A 414 55.70 -53.76 -34.47
N ALA A 415 54.95 -54.52 -33.68
CA ALA A 415 55.50 -55.57 -32.81
C ALA A 415 55.98 -56.80 -33.62
N LEU A 416 55.32 -57.09 -34.74
CA LEU A 416 55.67 -58.20 -35.63
C LEU A 416 56.99 -57.96 -36.36
N VAL A 417 57.20 -56.76 -36.91
CA VAL A 417 58.45 -56.39 -37.64
C VAL A 417 59.68 -56.49 -36.74
N LYS A 418 59.57 -56.16 -35.46
CA LYS A 418 60.68 -56.24 -34.50
C LYS A 418 61.11 -57.70 -34.20
N LYS A 419 60.16 -58.64 -34.14
CA LYS A 419 60.44 -60.08 -33.93
C LYS A 419 61.16 -60.73 -35.13
N ILE A 420 60.94 -60.19 -36.33
CA ILE A 420 61.52 -60.64 -37.60
C ILE A 420 62.99 -60.23 -37.72
N GLU A 421 63.34 -59.04 -37.27
CA GLU A 421 64.71 -58.52 -37.33
C GLU A 421 65.66 -59.18 -36.32
N ASP A 422 65.16 -59.54 -35.13
CA ASP A 422 65.98 -60.16 -34.07
C ASP A 422 66.38 -61.63 -34.41
N ALA A 423 65.55 -62.36 -35.16
CA ALA A 423 65.83 -63.75 -35.57
C ALA A 423 66.82 -63.87 -36.74
N ILE A 424 66.91 -62.86 -37.64
CA ILE A 424 67.91 -62.82 -38.73
C ILE A 424 69.32 -62.51 -38.19
N LYS A 425 69.42 -61.92 -37.00
CA LYS A 425 70.68 -61.43 -36.45
C LYS A 425 71.47 -62.47 -35.64
N THR A 426 70.85 -63.61 -35.31
CA THR A 426 71.39 -64.61 -34.38
C THR A 426 71.70 -65.97 -35.02
N GLU A 427 71.26 -66.22 -36.25
CA GLU A 427 71.41 -67.51 -36.96
C GLU A 427 72.30 -67.36 -38.20
N GLU A 428 73.54 -67.86 -38.18
CA GLU A 428 74.53 -67.70 -39.27
C GLU A 428 74.10 -68.33 -40.61
N ALA A 429 73.15 -69.27 -40.59
CA ALA A 429 72.66 -69.97 -41.78
C ALA A 429 71.53 -69.22 -42.54
N LEU A 430 70.93 -68.17 -41.97
CA LEU A 430 69.89 -67.35 -42.61
C LEU A 430 70.51 -66.11 -43.28
N VAL A 431 70.61 -66.12 -44.61
CA VAL A 431 71.21 -65.04 -45.37
C VAL A 431 70.13 -64.22 -46.08
N LYS A 432 70.15 -62.90 -45.88
CA LYS A 432 69.30 -61.96 -46.61
C LYS A 432 69.96 -61.57 -47.93
N GLU A 433 69.37 -62.00 -49.05
CA GLU A 433 69.65 -61.48 -50.39
C GLU A 433 68.79 -60.21 -50.63
N THR A 434 69.03 -59.51 -51.74
CA THR A 434 68.42 -58.20 -52.05
C THR A 434 66.89 -58.17 -51.96
N ASP A 435 66.22 -59.29 -52.26
CA ASP A 435 64.76 -59.42 -52.38
C ASP A 435 64.16 -60.61 -51.61
N ARG A 436 64.99 -61.47 -51.01
CA ARG A 436 64.55 -62.70 -50.32
C ARG A 436 65.51 -63.14 -49.21
N THR A 437 65.03 -63.96 -48.28
CA THR A 437 65.88 -64.62 -47.27
C THR A 437 66.02 -66.10 -47.62
N ILE A 438 67.24 -66.62 -47.63
CA ILE A 438 67.51 -68.03 -47.93
C ILE A 438 68.20 -68.73 -46.77
N ILE A 439 67.98 -70.03 -46.64
CA ILE A 439 68.81 -70.91 -45.79
C ILE A 439 70.00 -71.33 -46.64
N LYS A 440 71.19 -70.87 -46.28
CA LYS A 440 72.42 -71.17 -47.02
C LYS A 440 72.87 -72.58 -46.69
N THR A 441 72.92 -73.45 -47.69
CA THR A 441 73.45 -74.82 -47.59
C THR A 441 74.59 -75.01 -48.58
N GLU A 442 75.44 -76.00 -48.35
CA GLU A 442 76.29 -76.52 -49.42
C GLU A 442 75.42 -77.09 -50.56
N GLU A 443 75.99 -77.14 -51.77
CA GLU A 443 75.28 -77.52 -53.00
C GLU A 443 74.62 -78.91 -52.89
N ILE A 444 73.38 -79.06 -53.35
CA ILE A 444 72.69 -80.36 -53.34
C ILE A 444 72.65 -80.89 -54.76
N HIS A 445 73.48 -81.90 -55.04
CA HIS A 445 73.53 -82.54 -56.35
C HIS A 445 72.53 -83.69 -56.49
N PHE A 446 72.07 -83.89 -57.73
CA PHE A 446 71.25 -85.02 -58.15
C PHE A 446 71.88 -85.69 -59.37
N ASP A 447 71.84 -87.02 -59.41
CA ASP A 447 72.28 -87.81 -60.57
C ASP A 447 71.45 -87.51 -61.83
N TYR A 448 72.06 -87.75 -62.99
CA TYR A 448 71.40 -87.57 -64.29
C TYR A 448 70.16 -88.48 -64.38
N SER A 449 68.99 -87.88 -64.63
CA SER A 449 67.67 -88.54 -64.70
C SER A 449 67.17 -89.23 -63.42
N LEU A 450 67.80 -89.00 -62.26
CA LEU A 450 67.34 -89.48 -60.96
C LEU A 450 66.92 -88.31 -60.04
N TRP A 451 65.98 -88.60 -59.14
CA TRP A 451 65.45 -87.65 -58.15
C TRP A 451 65.72 -88.08 -56.69
N TYR A 452 66.38 -89.24 -56.49
CA TYR A 452 66.72 -89.73 -55.17
C TYR A 452 67.84 -88.91 -54.53
N LEU A 453 67.70 -88.58 -53.24
CA LEU A 453 68.73 -87.91 -52.46
C LEU A 453 69.90 -88.86 -52.17
N ARG A 454 71.09 -88.48 -52.68
CA ARG A 454 72.37 -89.12 -52.34
C ARG A 454 72.68 -89.00 -50.85
N ARG A 455 73.59 -89.83 -50.34
CA ARG A 455 73.98 -89.83 -48.91
C ARG A 455 74.55 -88.48 -48.48
N GLU A 456 75.42 -87.87 -49.30
CA GLU A 456 75.97 -86.53 -49.07
C GLU A 456 74.89 -85.43 -49.01
N SER A 457 73.90 -85.48 -49.90
CA SER A 457 72.78 -84.52 -49.93
C SER A 457 71.92 -84.58 -48.67
N ARG A 458 71.86 -85.73 -47.98
CA ARG A 458 71.13 -85.89 -46.72
C ARG A 458 71.84 -85.21 -45.55
N GLU A 459 73.17 -85.23 -45.53
CA GLU A 459 73.98 -84.50 -44.55
C GLU A 459 73.80 -82.99 -44.74
N ARG A 460 73.74 -82.51 -45.98
CA ARG A 460 73.50 -81.08 -46.29
C ARG A 460 72.09 -80.60 -45.94
N LEU A 461 71.08 -81.46 -46.11
CA LEU A 461 69.70 -81.18 -45.69
C LEU A 461 69.54 -81.12 -44.16
N GLN A 462 70.49 -81.65 -43.39
CA GLN A 462 70.46 -81.59 -41.93
C GLN A 462 70.53 -80.14 -41.43
N THR A 463 71.34 -79.28 -42.06
CA THR A 463 71.41 -77.85 -41.75
C THR A 463 70.05 -77.16 -41.91
N VAL A 464 69.29 -77.52 -42.95
CA VAL A 464 67.92 -76.98 -43.14
C VAL A 464 66.98 -77.44 -42.04
N ILE A 465 67.09 -78.71 -41.62
CA ILE A 465 66.28 -79.26 -40.53
C ILE A 465 66.58 -78.54 -39.21
N GLU A 466 67.85 -78.28 -38.90
CA GLU A 466 68.28 -77.56 -37.69
C GLU A 466 67.73 -76.14 -37.66
N VAL A 467 67.97 -75.35 -38.71
CA VAL A 467 67.45 -73.99 -38.82
C VAL A 467 65.92 -73.95 -38.69
N MET A 468 65.21 -74.89 -39.31
CA MET A 468 63.73 -74.94 -39.22
C MET A 468 63.21 -75.43 -37.86
N LYS A 469 63.99 -76.22 -37.10
CA LYS A 469 63.65 -76.64 -35.73
C LYS A 469 63.91 -75.53 -34.73
N GLU A 470 65.03 -74.83 -34.86
CA GLU A 470 65.40 -73.69 -34.01
C GLU A 470 64.47 -72.50 -34.25
N ASN A 471 63.89 -72.41 -35.45
CA ASN A 471 62.96 -71.35 -35.83
C ASN A 471 61.59 -71.94 -36.22
N PRO A 472 60.74 -72.33 -35.25
CA PRO A 472 59.52 -73.11 -35.48
C PRO A 472 58.43 -72.40 -36.30
N GLY A 473 58.50 -71.08 -36.44
CA GLY A 473 57.56 -70.31 -37.26
C GLY A 473 57.94 -70.21 -38.74
N ILE A 474 59.16 -70.57 -39.16
CA ILE A 474 59.61 -70.37 -40.55
C ILE A 474 58.78 -71.25 -41.48
N ILE A 475 58.26 -70.65 -42.55
CA ILE A 475 57.74 -71.35 -43.71
C ILE A 475 58.74 -71.17 -44.85
N ILE A 476 59.18 -72.27 -45.46
CA ILE A 476 60.13 -72.26 -46.57
C ILE A 476 59.52 -72.72 -47.88
N GLU A 477 60.07 -72.23 -48.99
CA GLU A 477 59.95 -72.80 -50.33
C GLU A 477 61.24 -73.56 -50.68
N ILE A 478 61.11 -74.82 -51.09
CA ILE A 478 62.18 -75.61 -51.71
C ILE A 478 62.08 -75.41 -53.22
N GLY A 479 62.96 -74.60 -53.77
CA GLY A 479 63.09 -74.38 -55.20
C GLY A 479 64.11 -75.33 -55.80
N THR A 480 63.76 -76.09 -56.83
CA THR A 480 64.75 -76.89 -57.57
C THR A 480 64.76 -76.54 -59.04
N HIS A 481 65.93 -76.69 -59.64
CA HIS A 481 66.22 -76.24 -60.99
C HIS A 481 66.91 -77.35 -61.79
N THR A 482 66.79 -77.28 -63.12
CA THR A 482 67.52 -78.12 -64.05
C THR A 482 68.40 -77.25 -64.94
N ASP A 483 69.36 -77.88 -65.63
CA ASP A 483 70.05 -77.23 -66.74
C ASP A 483 69.16 -77.18 -68.00
N ILE A 484 69.67 -76.55 -69.07
CA ILE A 484 68.92 -76.33 -70.32
C ILE A 484 68.69 -77.62 -71.12
N ARG A 485 69.35 -78.73 -70.78
CA ARG A 485 69.30 -79.94 -71.60
C ARG A 485 67.98 -80.68 -71.42
N GLY A 486 67.34 -81.04 -72.53
CA GLY A 486 66.02 -81.65 -72.55
C GLY A 486 64.88 -80.65 -72.73
N ASN A 487 63.64 -81.14 -72.87
CA ASN A 487 62.49 -80.27 -73.12
C ASN A 487 61.92 -79.68 -71.81
N SER A 488 61.24 -78.54 -71.95
CA SER A 488 60.71 -77.78 -70.82
C SER A 488 59.74 -78.57 -69.93
N THR A 489 58.90 -79.44 -70.51
CA THR A 489 57.98 -80.30 -69.74
C THR A 489 58.75 -81.31 -68.91
N TYR A 490 59.75 -81.96 -69.51
CA TYR A 490 60.62 -82.93 -68.82
C TYR A 490 61.38 -82.29 -67.67
N ASN A 491 61.98 -81.12 -67.88
CA ASN A 491 62.75 -80.41 -66.89
C ASN A 491 61.91 -79.87 -65.73
N LYS A 492 60.70 -79.40 -66.03
CA LYS A 492 59.72 -79.00 -65.02
C LYS A 492 59.30 -80.18 -64.14
N ASP A 493 59.00 -81.33 -64.73
CA ASP A 493 58.65 -82.55 -63.99
C ASP A 493 59.83 -83.08 -63.17
N LEU A 494 61.04 -83.05 -63.74
CA LEU A 494 62.26 -83.52 -63.08
C LEU A 494 62.62 -82.67 -61.87
N SER A 495 62.57 -81.34 -62.01
CA SER A 495 62.76 -80.43 -60.88
C SER A 495 61.67 -80.63 -59.83
N GLN A 496 60.39 -80.70 -60.19
CA GLN A 496 59.33 -80.90 -59.18
C GLN A 496 59.55 -82.18 -58.36
N LYS A 497 59.92 -83.29 -59.01
CA LYS A 497 60.27 -84.54 -58.32
C LYS A 497 61.46 -84.39 -57.36
N ARG A 498 62.47 -83.58 -57.72
CA ARG A 498 63.61 -83.26 -56.85
C ARG A 498 63.19 -82.42 -55.64
N ALA A 499 62.37 -81.38 -55.85
CA ALA A 499 61.83 -80.56 -54.77
C ALA A 499 60.96 -81.38 -53.81
N ASP A 500 60.12 -82.27 -54.35
CA ASP A 500 59.30 -83.18 -53.56
C ASP A 500 60.15 -84.18 -52.77
N SER A 501 61.24 -84.69 -53.35
CA SER A 501 62.15 -85.60 -52.65
C SER A 501 62.88 -84.93 -51.48
N ALA A 502 63.29 -83.68 -51.65
CA ALA A 502 63.83 -82.86 -50.55
C ALA A 502 62.77 -82.57 -49.48
N ARG A 503 61.56 -82.18 -49.88
CA ARG A 503 60.41 -81.96 -48.96
C ARG A 503 60.14 -83.20 -48.14
N ASP A 504 59.97 -84.35 -48.79
CA ASP A 504 59.62 -85.61 -48.13
C ASP A 504 60.72 -86.03 -47.13
N TYR A 505 61.98 -85.71 -47.43
CA TYR A 505 63.09 -85.90 -46.49
C TYR A 505 62.99 -84.97 -45.27
N LEU A 506 62.73 -83.68 -45.45
CA LEU A 506 62.54 -82.74 -44.32
C LEU A 506 61.33 -83.13 -43.45
N VAL A 507 60.23 -83.52 -44.09
CA VAL A 507 59.00 -83.98 -43.40
C VAL A 507 59.27 -85.25 -42.60
N LYS A 508 59.94 -86.24 -43.20
CA LYS A 508 60.34 -87.47 -42.51
C LYS A 508 61.24 -87.20 -41.30
N ASN A 509 62.00 -86.11 -41.31
CA ASN A 509 62.89 -85.71 -40.20
C ASN A 509 62.27 -84.69 -39.22
N GLY A 510 60.95 -84.53 -39.27
CA GLY A 510 60.15 -83.87 -38.23
C GLY A 510 59.73 -82.43 -38.51
N ILE A 511 59.91 -81.93 -39.74
CA ILE A 511 59.38 -80.61 -40.13
C ILE A 511 57.92 -80.77 -40.60
N ALA A 512 57.00 -79.97 -40.06
CA ALA A 512 55.59 -80.05 -40.45
C ALA A 512 55.40 -79.71 -41.94
N SER A 513 54.65 -80.53 -42.68
CA SER A 513 54.44 -80.34 -44.13
C SER A 513 53.82 -78.99 -44.48
N ALA A 514 53.03 -78.40 -43.58
CA ALA A 514 52.44 -77.06 -43.79
C ALA A 514 53.49 -75.94 -43.85
N ARG A 515 54.70 -76.20 -43.34
CA ARG A 515 55.81 -75.23 -43.30
C ARG A 515 56.72 -75.31 -44.52
N ILE A 516 56.42 -76.18 -45.49
CA ILE A 516 57.27 -76.42 -46.65
C ILE A 516 56.42 -76.38 -47.93
N VAL A 517 56.80 -75.50 -48.85
CA VAL A 517 56.27 -75.44 -50.21
C VAL A 517 57.33 -75.98 -51.16
N SER A 518 57.06 -77.03 -51.93
CA SER A 518 58.01 -77.57 -52.92
C SER A 518 57.67 -77.10 -54.33
N LYS A 519 58.66 -76.57 -55.06
CA LYS A 519 58.45 -76.00 -56.40
C LYS A 519 59.59 -76.34 -57.36
N GLY A 520 59.24 -77.03 -58.44
CA GLY A 520 60.11 -77.27 -59.58
C GLY A 520 60.04 -76.12 -60.57
N TYR A 521 61.19 -75.49 -60.83
CA TYR A 521 61.31 -74.39 -61.78
C TYR A 521 61.78 -74.83 -63.17
N GLY A 522 62.19 -76.09 -63.34
CA GLY A 522 62.86 -76.57 -64.54
C GLY A 522 64.08 -75.70 -64.89
N GLU A 523 64.26 -75.44 -66.18
CA GLU A 523 65.32 -74.59 -66.71
C GLU A 523 64.97 -73.09 -66.68
N SER A 524 63.80 -72.70 -66.16
CA SER A 524 63.24 -71.34 -66.34
C SER A 524 63.93 -70.26 -65.51
N LYS A 525 64.83 -70.63 -64.59
CA LYS A 525 65.57 -69.73 -63.69
C LYS A 525 67.05 -70.12 -63.63
N PRO A 526 67.81 -69.97 -64.72
CA PRO A 526 69.23 -70.30 -64.72
C PRO A 526 70.05 -69.30 -63.90
N ILE A 527 71.07 -69.78 -63.19
CA ILE A 527 72.15 -68.92 -62.67
C ILE A 527 73.14 -68.63 -63.80
N VAL A 528 73.51 -69.67 -64.56
CA VAL A 528 74.39 -69.57 -65.72
C VAL A 528 73.55 -69.68 -66.99
N VAL A 529 73.49 -68.60 -67.78
CA VAL A 529 72.66 -68.57 -68.98
C VAL A 529 73.40 -69.23 -70.14
N CYS A 530 72.98 -70.43 -70.50
CA CYS A 530 73.49 -71.18 -71.64
C CYS A 530 72.72 -70.84 -72.93
N ALA A 531 73.41 -70.35 -73.96
CA ALA A 531 72.76 -70.01 -75.25
C ALA A 531 72.25 -71.26 -76.01
N THR A 532 72.97 -72.38 -75.90
CA THR A 532 72.58 -73.70 -76.40
C THR A 532 73.08 -74.77 -75.42
N GLU A 533 72.60 -76.01 -75.55
CA GLU A 533 73.07 -77.15 -74.73
C GLU A 533 74.61 -77.32 -74.77
N SER A 534 75.23 -77.04 -75.93
CA SER A 534 76.68 -77.14 -76.15
C SER A 534 77.48 -75.89 -75.78
N ALA A 535 76.82 -74.79 -75.40
CA ALA A 535 77.49 -73.52 -75.09
C ALA A 535 78.04 -73.44 -73.66
N CYS A 536 77.65 -74.37 -72.80
CA CYS A 536 78.04 -74.44 -71.39
C CYS A 536 78.92 -75.66 -71.13
N SER A 537 79.88 -75.51 -70.24
CA SER A 537 80.65 -76.63 -69.69
C SER A 537 79.75 -77.51 -68.79
N GLU A 538 80.21 -78.72 -68.45
CA GLU A 538 79.47 -79.51 -67.45
C GLU A 538 79.40 -78.82 -66.09
N GLU A 539 80.42 -78.03 -65.73
CA GLU A 539 80.45 -77.24 -64.50
C GLU A 539 79.37 -76.13 -64.53
N ASP A 540 79.18 -75.46 -65.66
CA ASP A 540 78.11 -74.48 -65.85
C ASP A 540 76.72 -75.11 -65.76
N HIS A 541 76.57 -76.32 -66.32
CA HIS A 541 75.32 -77.08 -66.20
C HIS A 541 75.10 -77.52 -64.75
N GLU A 542 76.15 -77.83 -63.98
CA GLU A 542 76.07 -78.17 -62.55
C GLU A 542 75.51 -77.03 -61.70
N TRP A 543 75.95 -75.79 -61.94
CA TRP A 543 75.40 -74.60 -61.26
C TRP A 543 73.89 -74.43 -61.46
N ASN A 544 73.36 -74.84 -62.61
CA ASN A 544 71.93 -74.79 -62.88
C ASN A 544 71.15 -75.97 -62.26
N ARG A 545 71.79 -77.11 -62.00
CA ARG A 545 71.19 -78.28 -61.35
C ARG A 545 71.23 -78.16 -59.82
N ARG A 546 70.51 -77.19 -59.27
CA ARG A 546 70.57 -76.83 -57.84
C ARG A 546 69.24 -76.96 -57.10
N CYS A 547 69.34 -76.90 -55.77
CA CYS A 547 68.24 -76.80 -54.83
C CYS A 547 68.45 -75.57 -53.94
N GLU A 548 67.42 -74.76 -53.77
CA GLU A 548 67.41 -73.55 -52.95
C GLU A 548 66.32 -73.67 -51.86
N PHE A 549 66.56 -73.08 -50.70
CA PHE A 549 65.62 -73.03 -49.58
C PHE A 549 65.34 -71.57 -49.25
N VAL A 550 64.16 -71.07 -49.61
CA VAL A 550 63.78 -69.65 -49.47
C VAL A 550 62.76 -69.51 -48.34
N VAL A 551 62.99 -68.60 -47.39
CA VAL A 551 61.99 -68.26 -46.37
C VAL A 551 60.91 -67.39 -47.01
N ILE A 552 59.66 -67.87 -46.99
CA ILE A 552 58.51 -67.20 -47.62
C ILE A 552 57.49 -66.66 -46.62
N GLY A 553 57.63 -67.01 -45.35
CA GLY A 553 56.74 -66.52 -44.31
C GLY A 553 57.18 -66.91 -42.91
N TRP A 554 56.60 -66.22 -41.94
CA TRP A 554 56.72 -66.57 -40.53
C TRP A 554 55.32 -66.68 -39.92
N ASP A 555 54.95 -67.89 -39.54
CA ASP A 555 53.75 -68.14 -38.77
C ASP A 555 54.08 -68.15 -37.28
N TYR A 556 53.64 -67.13 -36.57
CA TYR A 556 53.85 -66.98 -35.13
C TYR A 556 52.66 -67.51 -34.30
N THR A 557 51.76 -68.30 -34.89
CA THR A 557 50.55 -68.82 -34.20
C THR A 557 50.73 -70.17 -33.51
N GLN A 558 51.98 -70.64 -33.30
CA GLN A 558 52.27 -71.78 -32.41
C GLN A 558 52.45 -71.36 -30.95
#